data_AF-A0A7W1T9P5-F1
#
_entry.id   AF-A0A7W1T9P5-F1
#
_cell.length_a   1.000
_cell.length_b   1.000
_cell.length_c   1.000
_cell.angle_alpha   90.00
_cell.angle_beta   90.00
_cell.angle_gamma   90.00
#
_symmetry.space_group_name_H-M   'P 1'
#
loop_
_entity.id
_entity.type
_entity.pdbx_description
1 polymer ?
#
loop_
_entity_poly.entity_id
_entity_poly.type
_entity_poly.pdbx_seq_one_letter_code
_entity_poly.pdbx_strand_id
1 'polypeptide(L)'
;MAKRPTTHSTTPTAAPTERDAVIASIAQSHLGLETMESRNQDRLDFQEHSCLSIRDALRAAFDAGRKSTRRPARTATAIVGDLVLTSAKPTDGTPGWATGRVGAFRFCAKVYAGHALVPSYEIGRSRISKLELRRLDTDAVAYAWDRGLDIPAADTAAQAAVDSLAKHLAEHLYGAASVG
;
A
#
# COMPACT_ATOMS: atom_id res chain seq x y z
N MET A 1 -42.39 0.60 31.68
CA MET A 1 -40.97 0.74 31.28
C MET A 1 -40.95 1.01 29.78
N ALA A 2 -40.92 2.29 29.37
CA ALA A 2 -41.00 2.67 27.95
C ALA A 2 -39.64 2.44 27.28
N LYS A 3 -39.59 1.66 26.19
CA LYS A 3 -38.37 1.48 25.40
C LYS A 3 -38.05 2.80 24.69
N ARG A 4 -36.83 3.28 24.88
CA ARG A 4 -36.32 4.53 24.28
C ARG A 4 -36.08 4.28 22.79
N PRO A 5 -36.71 5.04 21.86
CA PRO A 5 -36.46 4.86 20.44
C PRO A 5 -35.05 5.38 20.13
N THR A 6 -34.16 4.49 19.68
CA THR A 6 -32.85 4.87 19.13
C THR A 6 -33.04 5.19 17.66
N THR A 7 -33.15 6.48 17.33
CA THR A 7 -33.07 6.97 15.96
C THR A 7 -31.60 6.94 15.51
N HIS A 8 -31.25 6.06 14.57
CA HIS A 8 -30.02 6.23 13.80
C HIS A 8 -30.29 7.28 12.71
N SER A 9 -29.55 8.39 12.75
CA SER A 9 -29.61 9.43 11.72
C SER A 9 -29.14 8.87 10.38
N THR A 10 -30.04 8.75 9.40
CA THR A 10 -29.67 8.58 8.00
C THR A 10 -29.18 9.93 7.47
N THR A 11 -27.87 10.09 7.34
CA THR A 11 -27.26 11.22 6.61
C THR A 11 -27.56 11.08 5.11
N PRO A 12 -27.77 12.19 4.35
CA PRO A 12 -28.10 12.13 2.93
C PRO A 12 -27.06 11.39 2.08
N THR A 13 -27.57 10.45 1.27
CA THR A 13 -26.89 9.51 0.38
C THR A 13 -25.89 10.18 -0.57
N ALA A 14 -24.60 9.87 -0.42
CA ALA A 14 -23.63 10.01 -1.49
C ALA A 14 -23.96 9.01 -2.62
N ALA A 15 -23.67 9.36 -3.88
CA ALA A 15 -23.90 8.45 -5.01
C ALA A 15 -23.20 7.09 -4.78
N PRO A 16 -23.82 5.95 -5.13
CA PRO A 16 -23.24 4.64 -4.92
C PRO A 16 -21.87 4.52 -5.59
N THR A 17 -20.88 4.05 -4.84
CA THR A 17 -19.55 3.79 -5.39
C THR A 17 -19.54 2.50 -6.21
N GLU A 18 -18.51 2.28 -7.01
CA GLU A 18 -18.29 0.99 -7.70
C GLU A 18 -18.27 -0.18 -6.71
N ARG A 19 -17.70 0.04 -5.52
CA ARG A 19 -17.70 -0.93 -4.43
C ARG A 19 -19.14 -1.25 -3.99
N ASP A 20 -19.97 -0.23 -3.81
CA ASP A 20 -21.36 -0.42 -3.37
C ASP A 20 -22.17 -1.19 -4.42
N ALA A 21 -21.97 -0.90 -5.71
CA ALA A 21 -22.59 -1.64 -6.80
C ALA A 21 -22.20 -3.13 -6.82
N VAL A 22 -20.92 -3.44 -6.57
CA VAL A 22 -20.45 -4.83 -6.47
C VAL A 22 -21.08 -5.55 -5.27
N ILE A 23 -21.14 -4.88 -4.11
CA ILE A 23 -21.74 -5.49 -2.92
C ILE A 23 -23.24 -5.72 -3.13
N ALA A 24 -23.96 -4.75 -3.71
CA ALA A 24 -25.37 -4.89 -4.04
C ALA A 24 -25.62 -6.06 -5.01
N SER A 25 -24.76 -6.24 -6.03
CA SER A 25 -24.85 -7.37 -6.96
C SER A 25 -24.66 -8.72 -6.26
N ILE A 26 -23.72 -8.82 -5.31
CA ILE A 26 -23.49 -10.04 -4.52
C ILE A 26 -24.69 -10.33 -3.61
N ALA A 27 -25.22 -9.31 -2.93
CA ALA A 27 -26.39 -9.44 -2.06
C ALA A 27 -27.62 -9.91 -2.86
N GLN A 28 -27.87 -9.32 -4.03
CA GLN A 28 -28.95 -9.75 -4.90
C GLN A 28 -28.77 -11.20 -5.39
N SER A 29 -27.55 -11.57 -5.79
CA SER A 29 -27.29 -12.87 -6.43
C SER A 29 -27.30 -14.05 -5.44
N HIS A 30 -26.78 -13.84 -4.22
CA HIS A 30 -26.59 -14.92 -3.25
C HIS A 30 -27.57 -14.87 -2.08
N LEU A 31 -28.05 -13.69 -1.72
CA LEU A 31 -28.98 -13.49 -0.59
C LEU A 31 -30.39 -13.11 -1.06
N GLY A 32 -30.59 -12.80 -2.35
CA GLY A 32 -31.90 -12.41 -2.89
C GLY A 32 -32.38 -11.04 -2.42
N LEU A 33 -31.48 -10.20 -1.89
CA LEU A 33 -31.82 -8.90 -1.35
C LEU A 33 -31.92 -7.85 -2.46
N GLU A 34 -33.14 -7.31 -2.65
CA GLU A 34 -33.42 -6.24 -3.63
C GLU A 34 -32.79 -4.89 -3.24
N THR A 35 -32.62 -4.66 -1.95
CA THR A 35 -31.99 -3.47 -1.39
C THR A 35 -31.19 -3.83 -0.15
N MET A 36 -30.09 -3.11 0.08
CA MET A 36 -29.30 -3.18 1.32
C MET A 36 -29.52 -1.96 2.22
N GLU A 37 -30.47 -1.11 1.88
CA GLU A 37 -30.83 0.06 2.70
C GLU A 37 -31.69 -0.36 3.89
N SER A 38 -31.40 0.18 5.07
CA SER A 38 -32.26 0.01 6.24
C SER A 38 -33.60 0.71 6.02
N ARG A 39 -34.70 -0.01 6.26
CA ARG A 39 -36.07 0.49 6.10
C ARG A 39 -36.73 0.86 7.42
N ASN A 40 -36.05 0.65 8.56
CA ASN A 40 -36.59 0.82 9.91
C ASN A 40 -37.92 0.05 10.10
N GLN A 41 -38.00 -1.14 9.50
CA GLN A 41 -39.13 -2.05 9.56
C GLN A 41 -38.55 -3.43 9.86
N ASP A 42 -38.67 -3.90 11.11
CA ASP A 42 -38.03 -5.12 11.60
C ASP A 42 -38.15 -6.31 10.63
N ARG A 43 -39.36 -6.59 10.12
CA ARG A 43 -39.60 -7.72 9.20
C ARG A 43 -38.84 -7.61 7.86
N LEU A 44 -38.47 -6.41 7.44
CA LEU A 44 -37.78 -6.16 6.18
C LEU A 44 -36.28 -6.03 6.37
N ASP A 45 -35.84 -5.55 7.54
CA ASP A 45 -34.43 -5.39 7.90
C ASP A 45 -33.80 -6.68 8.46
N PHE A 46 -34.60 -7.62 8.96
CA PHE A 46 -34.14 -8.92 9.45
C PHE A 46 -34.63 -10.04 8.53
N GLN A 47 -33.72 -10.56 7.71
CA GLN A 47 -33.98 -11.64 6.76
C GLN A 47 -33.30 -12.93 7.22
N GLU A 48 -33.98 -14.06 7.01
CA GLU A 48 -33.42 -15.39 7.28
C GLU A 48 -32.79 -15.95 6.00
N HIS A 49 -31.55 -16.41 6.08
CA HIS A 49 -30.79 -16.95 4.95
C HIS A 49 -30.15 -18.29 5.30
N SER A 50 -30.05 -19.19 4.32
CA SER A 50 -29.36 -20.46 4.53
C SER A 50 -27.86 -20.25 4.77
N CYS A 51 -27.24 -21.11 5.58
CA CYS A 51 -25.78 -21.09 5.78
C CYS A 51 -25.02 -21.24 4.46
N LEU A 52 -25.60 -21.94 3.48
CA LEU A 52 -25.05 -22.11 2.14
C LEU A 52 -25.01 -20.78 1.38
N SER A 53 -26.13 -20.05 1.34
CA SER A 53 -26.24 -18.72 0.73
C SER A 53 -25.24 -17.72 1.31
N ILE A 54 -25.11 -17.71 2.65
CA ILE A 54 -24.15 -16.84 3.35
C ILE A 54 -22.72 -17.20 2.94
N ARG A 55 -22.37 -18.49 2.90
CA ARG A 55 -21.04 -18.96 2.50
C ARG A 55 -20.70 -18.52 1.08
N ASP A 56 -21.64 -18.65 0.15
CA ASP A 56 -21.42 -18.31 -1.26
C ASP A 56 -21.30 -16.79 -1.45
N ALA A 57 -22.11 -15.99 -0.75
CA ALA A 57 -22.00 -14.53 -0.73
C ALA A 57 -20.62 -14.06 -0.22
N LEU A 58 -20.13 -14.65 0.88
CA LEU A 58 -18.83 -14.33 1.44
C LEU A 58 -17.67 -14.71 0.50
N ARG A 59 -17.77 -15.86 -0.17
CA ARG A 59 -16.78 -16.26 -1.19
C ARG A 59 -16.76 -15.28 -2.36
N ALA A 60 -17.93 -14.90 -2.87
CA ALA A 60 -18.05 -13.94 -3.97
C ALA A 60 -17.49 -12.56 -3.59
N ALA A 61 -17.77 -12.08 -2.38
CA ALA A 61 -17.22 -10.83 -1.87
C ALA A 61 -15.69 -10.86 -1.76
N PHE A 62 -15.14 -11.97 -1.26
CA PHE A 62 -13.69 -12.17 -1.19
C PHE A 62 -13.03 -12.16 -2.57
N ASP A 63 -13.59 -12.90 -3.54
CA ASP A 63 -13.06 -12.97 -4.90
C ASP A 63 -13.18 -11.62 -5.64
N ALA A 64 -14.29 -10.91 -5.45
CA ALA A 64 -14.47 -9.56 -6.00
C ALA A 64 -13.44 -8.57 -5.42
N GLY A 65 -13.20 -8.63 -4.11
CA GLY A 65 -12.15 -7.86 -3.45
C GLY A 65 -10.75 -8.20 -3.97
N ARG A 66 -10.45 -9.47 -4.23
CA ARG A 66 -9.17 -9.86 -4.85
C ARG A 66 -9.02 -9.30 -6.26
N LYS A 67 -10.08 -9.33 -7.07
CA LYS A 67 -10.06 -8.79 -8.45
C LYS A 67 -9.90 -7.28 -8.48
N SER A 68 -10.54 -6.55 -7.56
CA SER A 68 -10.42 -5.09 -7.48
C SER A 68 -9.04 -4.60 -7.04
N THR A 69 -8.24 -5.46 -6.38
CA THR A 69 -6.85 -5.13 -6.01
C THR A 69 -5.82 -5.36 -7.12
N ARG A 70 -6.22 -5.77 -8.33
CA ARG A 70 -5.29 -5.89 -9.46
C ARG A 70 -4.81 -4.50 -9.89
N ARG A 71 -3.77 -4.02 -9.21
CA ARG A 71 -3.09 -2.76 -9.51
C ARG A 71 -2.68 -2.80 -10.99
N PRO A 72 -2.92 -1.74 -11.78
CA PRO A 72 -2.34 -1.66 -13.11
C PRO A 72 -0.83 -1.89 -12.98
N ALA A 73 -0.26 -2.66 -13.91
CA ALA A 73 1.18 -2.86 -13.96
C ALA A 73 1.83 -1.47 -14.02
N ARG A 74 2.43 -1.06 -12.90
CA ARG A 74 3.07 0.25 -12.82
C ARG A 74 4.26 0.22 -13.77
N THR A 75 4.25 1.12 -14.75
CA THR A 75 5.38 1.27 -15.66
C THR A 75 6.63 1.50 -14.83
N ALA A 76 7.63 0.64 -15.03
CA ALA A 76 8.88 0.76 -14.34
C ALA A 76 9.62 2.00 -14.87
N THR A 77 10.01 2.93 -14.00
CA THR A 77 10.67 4.18 -14.40
C THR A 77 12.17 4.05 -14.13
N ALA A 78 12.99 4.13 -15.17
CA ALA A 78 14.44 4.24 -14.99
C ALA A 78 14.79 5.64 -14.43
N ILE A 79 15.61 5.66 -13.37
CA ILE A 79 16.11 6.89 -12.74
C ILE A 79 17.47 7.25 -13.35
N VAL A 80 18.43 6.33 -13.25
CA VAL A 80 19.82 6.52 -13.67
C VAL A 80 20.48 5.16 -13.82
N GLY A 81 21.21 4.94 -14.92
CA GLY A 81 21.86 3.66 -15.20
C GLY A 81 20.87 2.49 -15.11
N ASP A 82 21.12 1.57 -14.18
CA ASP A 82 20.31 0.38 -13.90
C ASP A 82 19.32 0.54 -12.73
N LEU A 83 19.23 1.74 -12.12
CA LEU A 83 18.27 2.04 -11.06
C LEU A 83 16.88 2.27 -11.67
N VAL A 84 15.93 1.38 -11.35
CA VAL A 84 14.57 1.36 -11.90
C VAL A 84 13.53 1.29 -10.77
N LEU A 85 12.61 2.23 -10.71
CA LEU A 85 11.47 2.22 -9.78
C LEU A 85 10.32 1.38 -10.30
N THR A 86 9.81 0.48 -9.45
CA THR A 86 8.55 -0.25 -9.68
C THR A 86 7.45 0.29 -8.77
N SER A 87 7.82 0.67 -7.55
CA SER A 87 7.10 1.26 -6.42
C SER A 87 7.58 2.66 -6.04
N ALA A 88 6.73 3.67 -5.85
CA ALA A 88 7.12 4.97 -5.33
C ALA A 88 5.85 5.65 -4.84
N LYS A 89 5.77 5.89 -3.54
CA LYS A 89 4.69 6.65 -2.92
C LYS A 89 5.26 7.85 -2.17
N PRO A 90 5.94 8.79 -2.86
CA PRO A 90 6.25 10.08 -2.24
C PRO A 90 4.92 10.81 -2.04
N THR A 91 4.68 11.26 -0.80
CA THR A 91 3.63 12.22 -0.50
C THR A 91 4.32 13.48 -0.02
N ASP A 92 3.86 14.65 -0.46
CA ASP A 92 4.46 15.92 -0.04
C ASP A 92 4.56 15.99 1.49
N GLY A 93 5.75 16.34 1.97
CA GLY A 93 6.06 16.47 3.39
C GLY A 93 6.08 15.17 4.21
N THR A 94 5.77 14.00 3.63
CA THR A 94 5.74 12.72 4.36
C THR A 94 6.76 11.73 3.77
N PRO A 95 7.44 10.91 4.60
CA PRO A 95 8.30 9.87 4.08
C PRO A 95 7.54 8.87 3.22
N GLY A 96 8.08 8.61 2.03
CA GLY A 96 7.54 7.70 1.05
C GLY A 96 8.29 6.38 1.01
N TRP A 97 7.57 5.32 0.66
CA TRP A 97 8.18 4.05 0.31
C TRP A 97 8.49 4.02 -1.19
N ALA A 98 9.72 3.65 -1.52
CA ALA A 98 10.17 3.38 -2.88
C ALA A 98 10.65 1.93 -2.98
N THR A 99 10.26 1.25 -4.06
CA THR A 99 10.73 -0.10 -4.37
C THR A 99 11.15 -0.17 -5.82
N GLY A 100 12.14 -0.99 -6.12
CA GLY A 100 12.67 -1.05 -7.46
C GLY A 100 13.77 -2.08 -7.61
N ARG A 101 14.58 -1.89 -8.64
CA ARG A 101 15.78 -2.67 -8.93
C ARG A 101 16.97 -1.73 -9.13
N VAL A 102 18.15 -2.21 -8.79
CA VAL A 102 19.44 -1.56 -9.09
C VAL A 102 20.45 -2.69 -9.28
N GLY A 103 21.03 -2.76 -10.47
CA GLY A 103 21.87 -3.88 -10.89
C GLY A 103 21.20 -5.24 -10.68
N ALA A 104 21.90 -6.12 -9.95
CA ALA A 104 21.46 -7.47 -9.61
C ALA A 104 20.50 -7.54 -8.40
N PHE A 105 20.04 -6.40 -7.86
CA PHE A 105 19.29 -6.34 -6.61
C PHE A 105 17.89 -5.76 -6.81
N ARG A 106 16.92 -6.28 -6.04
CA ARG A 106 15.69 -5.57 -5.71
C ARG A 106 15.90 -4.78 -4.43
N PHE A 107 15.27 -3.61 -4.33
CA PHE A 107 15.34 -2.77 -3.13
C PHE A 107 13.97 -2.38 -2.62
N CYS A 108 13.90 -2.12 -1.31
CA CYS A 108 12.82 -1.42 -0.64
C CYS A 108 13.41 -0.35 0.27
N ALA A 109 13.00 0.91 0.11
CA ALA A 109 13.56 2.04 0.82
C ALA A 109 12.48 2.96 1.38
N LYS A 110 12.68 3.45 2.60
CA LYS A 110 11.91 4.55 3.19
C LYS A 110 12.70 5.84 3.05
N VAL A 111 12.17 6.77 2.27
CA VAL A 111 12.87 7.98 1.80
C VAL A 111 12.12 9.22 2.29
N TYR A 112 12.86 10.21 2.76
CA TYR A 112 12.32 11.48 3.27
C TYR A 112 12.62 12.62 2.30
N ALA A 113 11.80 13.68 2.33
CA ALA A 113 12.04 14.89 1.54
C ALA A 113 13.27 15.66 2.04
N GLY A 114 13.49 15.67 3.36
CA GLY A 114 14.65 16.28 4.03
C GLY A 114 15.51 15.27 4.79
N HIS A 115 16.63 15.74 5.32
CA HIS A 115 17.54 14.92 6.12
C HIS A 115 16.89 14.50 7.45
N ALA A 116 17.35 13.38 7.99
CA ALA A 116 16.94 12.93 9.30
C ALA A 116 17.39 13.94 10.36
N LEU A 117 16.52 14.19 11.35
CA LEU A 117 16.86 15.00 12.53
C LEU A 117 17.99 14.36 13.35
N VAL A 118 18.06 13.02 13.32
CA VAL A 118 19.14 12.24 13.92
C VAL A 118 20.04 11.73 12.78
N PRO A 119 21.25 12.28 12.58
CA PRO A 119 22.09 11.93 11.43
C PRO A 119 22.41 10.44 11.30
N SER A 120 22.56 9.72 12.41
CA SER A 120 22.84 8.27 12.40
C SER A 120 21.69 7.41 11.88
N TYR A 121 20.49 7.96 11.76
CA TYR A 121 19.35 7.24 11.20
C TYR A 121 19.37 7.20 9.68
N GLU A 122 20.20 8.04 9.07
CA GLU A 122 20.29 8.22 7.63
C GLU A 122 21.56 7.55 7.09
N ILE A 123 21.44 6.88 5.94
CA ILE A 123 22.63 6.40 5.23
C ILE A 123 23.38 7.62 4.70
N GLY A 124 24.42 8.06 5.40
CA GLY A 124 25.16 9.28 5.07
C GLY A 124 24.26 10.51 5.02
N ARG A 125 24.15 11.14 3.85
CA ARG A 125 23.26 12.29 3.58
C ARG A 125 22.21 11.99 2.49
N SER A 126 21.74 10.75 2.43
CA SER A 126 20.85 10.23 1.38
C SER A 126 19.35 10.53 1.54
N ARG A 127 18.91 10.94 2.73
CA ARG A 127 17.51 11.00 3.18
C ARG A 127 16.82 9.63 3.23
N ILE A 128 17.59 8.54 3.25
CA ILE A 128 17.09 7.17 3.38
C ILE A 128 17.27 6.71 4.83
N SER A 129 16.15 6.42 5.50
CA SER A 129 16.18 5.94 6.89
C SER A 129 16.08 4.41 7.01
N LYS A 130 15.63 3.75 5.94
CA LYS A 130 15.50 2.30 5.87
C LYS A 130 15.77 1.84 4.47
N LEU A 131 16.61 0.81 4.31
CA LEU A 131 16.95 0.20 3.04
C LEU A 131 17.18 -1.30 3.24
N GLU A 132 16.58 -2.12 2.39
CA GLU A 132 16.93 -3.52 2.25
C GLU A 132 17.23 -3.81 0.78
N LEU A 133 18.38 -4.46 0.52
CA LEU A 133 18.72 -5.03 -0.77
C LEU A 133 18.60 -6.55 -0.71
N ARG A 134 17.99 -7.13 -1.73
CA ARG A 134 17.97 -8.59 -1.95
C ARG A 134 18.40 -8.93 -3.35
N ARG A 135 19.19 -10.00 -3.51
CA ARG A 135 19.64 -10.46 -4.83
C ARG A 135 18.43 -10.99 -5.62
N LEU A 136 18.40 -10.69 -6.92
CA LEU A 136 17.30 -11.11 -7.80
C LEU A 136 17.28 -12.61 -8.07
N ASP A 137 18.43 -13.27 -8.01
CA ASP A 137 18.60 -14.69 -8.30
C ASP A 137 18.34 -15.60 -7.09
N THR A 138 18.76 -15.20 -5.89
CA THR A 138 18.69 -16.03 -4.68
C THR A 138 17.73 -15.51 -3.62
N ASP A 139 17.21 -14.29 -3.77
CA ASP A 139 16.42 -13.56 -2.76
C ASP A 139 17.13 -13.32 -1.41
N ALA A 140 18.42 -13.65 -1.33
CA ALA A 140 19.24 -13.43 -0.14
C ALA A 140 19.38 -11.93 0.14
N VAL A 141 19.30 -11.57 1.43
CA VAL A 141 19.56 -10.19 1.87
C VAL A 141 21.04 -9.89 1.66
N ALA A 142 21.31 -8.85 0.88
CA ALA A 142 22.66 -8.40 0.54
C ALA A 142 23.07 -7.12 1.28
N TYR A 143 22.11 -6.40 1.87
CA TYR A 143 22.32 -5.21 2.70
C TYR A 143 21.03 -4.90 3.47
N ALA A 144 21.14 -4.46 4.72
CA ALA A 144 20.01 -3.98 5.50
C ALA A 144 20.40 -2.80 6.42
N TRP A 145 19.53 -1.81 6.45
CA TRP A 145 19.63 -0.64 7.31
C TRP A 145 18.22 -0.25 7.78
N ASP A 146 18.01 -0.11 9.09
CA ASP A 146 16.81 0.45 9.71
C ASP A 146 17.25 1.42 10.81
N ARG A 147 17.44 2.69 10.43
CA ARG A 147 17.92 3.76 11.30
C ARG A 147 19.28 3.44 11.96
N GLY A 148 20.10 2.70 11.24
CA GLY A 148 21.39 2.18 11.64
C GLY A 148 21.74 0.97 10.78
N LEU A 149 23.02 0.59 10.73
CA LEU A 149 23.46 -0.54 9.94
C LEU A 149 23.05 -1.85 10.62
N ASP A 150 22.17 -2.63 9.98
CA ASP A 150 21.77 -3.96 10.45
C ASP A 150 22.65 -5.06 9.83
N ILE A 151 22.82 -5.00 8.51
CA ILE A 151 23.61 -5.97 7.73
C ILE A 151 24.50 -5.19 6.74
N PRO A 152 25.84 -5.32 6.81
CA PRO A 152 26.75 -4.69 5.86
C PRO A 152 26.54 -5.22 4.44
N ALA A 153 27.02 -4.48 3.45
CA ALA A 153 26.97 -4.92 2.07
C ALA A 153 27.72 -6.25 1.93
N ALA A 154 27.04 -7.26 1.38
CA ALA A 154 27.59 -8.60 1.23
C ALA A 154 28.78 -8.65 0.27
N ASP A 155 28.82 -7.74 -0.72
CA ASP A 155 29.87 -7.63 -1.73
C ASP A 155 29.95 -6.20 -2.28
N THR A 156 30.94 -5.97 -3.16
CA THR A 156 31.17 -4.67 -3.81
C THR A 156 30.01 -4.24 -4.70
N ALA A 157 29.27 -5.19 -5.29
CA ALA A 157 28.10 -4.88 -6.12
C ALA A 157 26.94 -4.37 -5.25
N ALA A 158 26.72 -4.98 -4.08
CA ALA A 158 25.74 -4.52 -3.10
C ALA A 158 26.12 -3.12 -2.58
N GLN A 159 27.40 -2.86 -2.30
CA GLN A 159 27.84 -1.53 -1.87
C GLN A 159 27.62 -0.48 -2.97
N ALA A 160 27.99 -0.77 -4.22
CA ALA A 160 27.74 0.13 -5.34
C ALA A 160 26.25 0.43 -5.56
N ALA A 161 25.38 -0.57 -5.33
CA ALA A 161 23.94 -0.39 -5.34
C ALA A 161 23.44 0.53 -4.21
N VAL A 162 23.95 0.36 -2.99
CA VAL A 162 23.66 1.27 -1.86
C VAL A 162 24.09 2.69 -2.20
N ASP A 163 25.30 2.88 -2.74
CA ASP A 163 25.84 4.20 -3.08
C ASP A 163 25.00 4.89 -4.18
N SER A 164 24.59 4.13 -5.21
CA SER A 164 23.73 4.64 -6.28
C SER A 164 22.35 5.07 -5.75
N LEU A 165 21.74 4.27 -4.88
CA LEU A 165 20.47 4.60 -4.23
C LEU A 165 20.61 5.83 -3.32
N ALA A 166 21.64 5.85 -2.48
CA ALA A 166 21.92 6.92 -1.55
C ALA A 166 22.12 8.26 -2.25
N LYS A 167 22.73 8.24 -3.44
CA LYS A 167 22.99 9.43 -4.23
C LYS A 167 21.76 9.96 -4.97
N HIS A 168 20.96 9.10 -5.60
CA HIS A 168 19.98 9.57 -6.60
C HIS A 168 18.51 9.43 -6.18
N LEU A 169 18.18 8.51 -5.26
CA LEU A 169 16.79 8.13 -5.03
C LEU A 169 15.95 9.29 -4.47
N ALA A 170 16.45 9.98 -3.45
CA ALA A 170 15.69 11.06 -2.82
C ALA A 170 15.56 12.29 -3.73
N GLU A 171 16.58 12.60 -4.53
CA GLU A 171 16.53 13.69 -5.52
C GLU A 171 15.51 13.41 -6.61
N HIS A 172 15.41 12.17 -7.07
CA HIS A 172 14.40 11.80 -8.05
C HIS A 172 12.97 11.88 -7.48
N LEU A 173 12.77 11.52 -6.22
CA LEU A 173 11.44 11.49 -5.60
C LEU A 173 10.92 12.85 -5.15
N TYR A 174 11.80 13.73 -4.69
CA TYR A 174 11.44 14.99 -4.02
C TYR A 174 12.16 16.22 -4.59
N GLY A 175 13.03 16.07 -5.59
CA GLY A 175 13.92 17.12 -6.06
C GLY A 175 15.14 17.35 -5.15
N ALA A 176 15.93 18.36 -5.51
CA ALA A 176 17.03 18.82 -4.67
C ALA A 176 16.49 19.21 -3.29
N ALA A 177 17.25 18.91 -2.24
CA ALA A 177 16.85 19.29 -0.90
C ALA A 177 16.66 20.82 -0.84
N SER A 178 15.50 21.27 -0.38
CA SER A 178 15.28 22.68 -0.08
C SER A 178 16.34 23.10 0.94
N VAL A 179 17.15 24.09 0.59
CA VAL A 179 18.06 24.73 1.54
C VAL A 179 17.17 25.53 2.50
N GLY A 180 16.82 24.92 3.63
CA GLY A 180 16.15 25.58 4.75
C GLY A 180 17.15 26.30 5.63
#